data_AF-A0A2M9ZFR7-F1
#
_entry.id   AF-A0A2M9ZFR7-F1
#
_cell.length_a   1.000
_cell.length_b   1.000
_cell.length_c   1.000
_cell.angle_alpha   90.00
_cell.angle_beta   90.00
_cell.angle_gamma   90.00
#
_symmetry.space_group_name_H-M   'P 1'
#
loop_
_entity.id
_entity.type
_entity.pdbx_description
1 polymer ?
#
loop_
_entity_poly.entity_id
_entity_poly.type
_entity_poly.pdbx_seq_one_letter_code
_entity_poly.pdbx_strand_id
1 'polypeptide(L)'
;MEFKAENRKDLPEYSSGKLESVLILVSVFVLCLSVLPFTISRFLAPTILFPFVFLGLFLRFKALLYLTFPLLVLTLLSSFPYAQRLWPLGAGVALIFYFLSWKSVRKSGLARWFRRGKVSKFEWLSGFGFILSASVALLLWFYFWNDDLEDLRRRFPAGDLWVLLGAAIGFSVINAIVEEFLFRGIIMESLETIWKNGAWPLCIQAIVFGAMHLNGFPRGWSGMGLAAIYGLMTGLLRIRTGGILFPVSVHFFADLTIAMILLFSVR
;
A
#
# COMPACT_ATOMS: atom_id res chain seq x y z
N MET A 1 -19.97 8.49 -10.33
CA MET A 1 -19.23 7.32 -10.85
C MET A 1 -19.91 6.08 -10.29
N GLU A 2 -20.60 5.30 -11.12
CA GLU A 2 -21.32 4.11 -10.64
C GLU A 2 -20.33 2.96 -10.38
N PHE A 3 -20.12 2.62 -9.10
CA PHE A 3 -19.34 1.47 -8.66
C PHE A 3 -20.11 0.14 -8.83
N LYS A 4 -20.92 0.00 -9.89
CA LYS A 4 -21.76 -1.19 -10.09
C LYS A 4 -20.90 -2.43 -10.24
N ALA A 5 -21.13 -3.41 -9.36
CA ALA A 5 -20.36 -4.65 -9.27
C ALA A 5 -20.38 -5.46 -10.58
N GLU A 6 -21.49 -5.41 -11.31
CA GLU A 6 -21.76 -6.19 -12.53
C GLU A 6 -20.75 -5.94 -13.66
N ASN A 7 -20.09 -4.77 -13.66
CA ASN A 7 -19.11 -4.40 -14.70
C ASN A 7 -17.65 -4.56 -14.26
N ARG A 8 -17.39 -4.96 -13.01
CA ARG A 8 -16.06 -5.03 -12.40
C ARG A 8 -15.46 -6.42 -12.52
N LYS A 9 -14.48 -6.59 -13.41
CA LYS A 9 -13.78 -7.87 -13.66
C LYS A 9 -12.64 -8.17 -12.69
N ASP A 10 -12.33 -7.19 -11.84
CA ASP A 10 -11.28 -7.18 -10.84
C ASP A 10 -11.79 -7.51 -9.42
N LEU A 11 -13.11 -7.68 -9.23
CA LEU A 11 -13.65 -8.15 -7.96
C LEU A 11 -13.26 -9.60 -7.69
N PRO A 12 -13.00 -9.97 -6.42
CA PRO A 12 -12.77 -11.35 -6.03
C PRO A 12 -14.01 -12.22 -6.27
N GLU A 13 -13.78 -13.49 -6.61
CA GLU A 13 -14.87 -14.48 -6.68
C GLU A 13 -15.30 -14.92 -5.27
N TYR A 14 -14.35 -14.93 -4.35
CA TYR A 14 -14.56 -15.27 -2.95
C TYR A 14 -15.40 -14.19 -2.24
N SER A 15 -16.27 -14.63 -1.32
CA SER A 15 -17.06 -13.76 -0.46
C SER A 15 -16.86 -14.20 0.99
N SER A 16 -16.56 -13.26 1.88
CA SER A 16 -16.34 -13.56 3.29
C SER A 16 -17.66 -13.69 4.05
N GLY A 17 -17.72 -14.64 4.99
CA GLY A 17 -18.82 -14.74 5.95
C GLY A 17 -18.77 -13.63 7.00
N LYS A 18 -19.82 -13.47 7.81
CA LYS A 18 -19.92 -12.38 8.82
C LYS A 18 -18.71 -12.31 9.76
N LEU A 19 -18.32 -13.45 10.35
CA LEU A 19 -17.19 -13.52 11.28
C LEU A 19 -15.86 -13.21 10.58
N GLU A 20 -15.63 -13.79 9.40
CA GLU A 20 -14.43 -13.51 8.59
C GLU A 20 -14.32 -12.03 8.24
N SER A 21 -15.43 -11.40 7.84
CA SER A 21 -15.49 -9.96 7.54
C SER A 21 -15.11 -9.08 8.73
N VAL A 22 -15.59 -9.40 9.93
CA VAL A 22 -15.20 -8.66 11.15
C VAL A 22 -13.70 -8.80 11.40
N LEU A 23 -13.15 -10.02 11.29
CA LEU A 23 -11.72 -10.26 11.50
C LEU A 23 -10.85 -9.56 10.44
N ILE A 24 -11.30 -9.48 9.18
CA ILE A 24 -10.64 -8.68 8.13
C ILE A 24 -10.58 -7.21 8.54
N LEU A 25 -11.70 -6.62 8.97
CA LEU A 25 -11.74 -5.21 9.39
C LEU A 25 -10.85 -4.95 10.61
N VAL A 26 -10.85 -5.84 11.60
CA VAL A 26 -9.95 -5.73 12.75
C VAL A 26 -8.49 -5.84 12.31
N SER A 27 -8.16 -6.73 11.37
CA SER A 27 -6.78 -6.87 10.85
C SER A 27 -6.28 -5.59 10.19
N VAL A 28 -7.14 -4.96 9.37
CA VAL A 28 -6.86 -3.69 8.70
C VAL A 28 -6.72 -2.55 9.72
N PHE A 29 -7.59 -2.52 10.74
CA PHE A 29 -7.50 -1.53 11.81
C PHE A 29 -6.22 -1.69 12.65
N VAL A 30 -5.82 -2.93 12.96
CA VAL A 30 -4.56 -3.23 13.66
C VAL A 30 -3.35 -2.74 12.86
N LEU A 31 -3.38 -2.86 11.52
CA LEU A 31 -2.34 -2.26 10.68
C LEU A 31 -2.28 -0.74 10.84
N CYS A 32 -3.41 -0.02 10.85
CA CYS A 32 -3.41 1.42 11.11
C CYS A 32 -2.77 1.77 12.46
N LEU A 33 -3.03 0.98 13.49
CA LEU A 33 -2.44 1.22 14.82
C LEU A 33 -0.97 0.84 14.89
N SER A 34 -0.47 0.02 13.96
CA SER A 34 0.91 -0.50 13.96
C SER A 34 1.99 0.56 13.79
N VAL A 35 1.62 1.76 13.34
CA VAL A 35 2.55 2.89 13.17
C VAL A 35 2.76 3.69 14.46
N LEU A 36 1.93 3.47 15.49
CA LEU A 36 2.02 4.22 16.74
C LEU A 36 3.18 3.69 17.60
N PRO A 37 4.03 4.55 18.18
CA PRO A 37 5.20 4.12 18.96
C PRO A 37 4.87 3.14 20.10
N PHE A 38 3.73 3.35 20.76
CA PHE A 38 3.21 2.46 21.80
C PHE A 38 2.89 1.05 21.28
N THR A 39 2.31 0.95 20.08
CA THR A 39 1.98 -0.33 19.43
C THR A 39 3.24 -1.09 19.02
N ILE A 40 4.21 -0.36 18.46
CA ILE A 40 5.50 -0.90 17.98
C ILE A 40 6.29 -1.48 19.16
N SER A 41 6.52 -0.66 20.20
CA SER A 41 7.36 -1.02 21.36
C SER A 41 6.84 -2.22 22.16
N ARG A 42 5.53 -2.48 22.08
CA ARG A 42 4.87 -3.58 22.80
C ARG A 42 4.52 -4.78 21.92
N PHE A 43 4.95 -4.80 20.65
CA PHE A 43 4.63 -5.88 19.71
C PHE A 43 3.12 -6.18 19.63
N LEU A 44 2.25 -5.18 19.85
CA LEU A 44 0.81 -5.42 19.97
C LEU A 44 0.20 -5.87 18.64
N ALA A 45 0.57 -5.23 17.53
CA ALA A 45 0.05 -5.59 16.22
C ALA A 45 0.36 -7.05 15.83
N PRO A 46 1.62 -7.53 15.84
CA PRO A 46 1.90 -8.92 15.53
C PRO A 46 1.26 -9.89 16.54
N THR A 47 1.17 -9.53 17.82
CA THR A 47 0.51 -10.35 18.85
C THR A 47 -0.98 -10.54 18.56
N ILE A 48 -1.67 -9.49 18.11
CA ILE A 48 -3.10 -9.55 17.76
C ILE A 48 -3.32 -10.28 16.43
N LEU A 49 -2.44 -10.09 15.44
CA LEU A 49 -2.58 -10.71 14.11
C LEU A 49 -2.24 -12.21 14.11
N PHE A 50 -1.35 -12.65 14.99
CA PHE A 50 -0.93 -14.06 15.09
C PHE A 50 -2.12 -15.03 15.25
N PRO A 51 -3.05 -14.90 16.22
CA PRO A 51 -4.18 -15.80 16.35
C PRO A 51 -5.11 -15.76 15.12
N PHE A 52 -5.17 -14.65 14.38
CA PHE A 52 -6.02 -14.57 13.19
C PHE A 52 -5.51 -15.42 12.04
N VAL A 53 -4.19 -15.65 11.94
CA VAL A 53 -3.61 -16.61 10.99
C VAL A 53 -4.10 -18.02 11.31
N PHE A 54 -4.06 -18.43 12.58
CA PHE A 54 -4.57 -19.74 13.00
C PHE A 54 -6.07 -19.87 12.76
N LEU A 55 -6.86 -18.87 13.14
CA LEU A 55 -8.30 -18.87 12.84
C LEU A 55 -8.56 -18.98 11.34
N GLY A 56 -7.78 -18.26 10.51
CA GLY A 56 -7.79 -18.37 9.06
C GLY A 56 -7.57 -19.80 8.55
N LEU A 57 -6.60 -20.49 9.13
CA LEU A 57 -6.29 -21.89 8.79
C LEU A 57 -7.37 -22.86 9.29
N PHE A 58 -7.74 -22.81 10.59
CA PHE A 58 -8.66 -23.75 11.22
C PHE A 58 -10.09 -23.62 10.69
N LEU A 59 -10.58 -22.38 10.55
CA LEU A 59 -11.93 -22.10 10.04
C LEU A 59 -11.98 -22.01 8.51
N ARG A 60 -10.83 -22.16 7.84
CA ARG A 60 -10.69 -22.05 6.38
C ARG A 60 -11.15 -20.69 5.82
N PHE A 61 -10.98 -19.62 6.60
CA PHE A 61 -11.22 -18.24 6.19
C PHE A 61 -10.08 -17.76 5.31
N LYS A 62 -10.23 -17.97 3.99
CA LYS A 62 -9.16 -17.76 3.01
C LYS A 62 -8.79 -16.28 2.85
N ALA A 63 -9.77 -15.39 2.81
CA ALA A 63 -9.52 -13.96 2.66
C ALA A 63 -8.84 -13.39 3.90
N LEU A 64 -9.25 -13.85 5.09
CA LEU A 64 -8.57 -13.51 6.34
C LEU A 64 -7.13 -14.03 6.37
N LEU A 65 -6.91 -15.30 6.00
CA LEU A 65 -5.59 -15.92 6.04
C LEU A 65 -4.59 -15.18 5.12
N TYR A 66 -4.98 -14.94 3.87
CA TYR A 66 -4.09 -14.31 2.89
C TYR A 66 -3.89 -12.81 3.12
N LEU A 67 -4.77 -12.17 3.90
CA LEU A 67 -4.54 -10.82 4.42
C LEU A 67 -3.62 -10.83 5.64
N THR A 68 -3.96 -11.61 6.66
CA THR A 68 -3.32 -11.51 7.98
C THR A 68 -1.89 -12.00 7.97
N PHE A 69 -1.56 -12.98 7.13
CA PHE A 69 -0.19 -13.50 7.05
C PHE A 69 0.84 -12.44 6.61
N PRO A 70 0.69 -11.75 5.46
CA PRO A 70 1.62 -10.66 5.10
C PRO A 70 1.58 -9.50 6.09
N LEU A 71 0.42 -9.17 6.68
CA LEU A 71 0.35 -8.12 7.70
C LEU A 71 1.09 -8.51 8.98
N LEU A 72 1.03 -9.76 9.41
CA LEU A 72 1.78 -10.28 10.55
C LEU A 72 3.27 -10.16 10.29
N VAL A 73 3.75 -10.61 9.12
CA VAL A 73 5.18 -10.50 8.76
C VAL A 73 5.62 -9.05 8.73
N LEU A 74 4.86 -8.17 8.06
CA LEU A 74 5.17 -6.75 7.98
C LEU A 74 5.23 -6.10 9.37
N THR A 75 4.19 -6.28 10.19
CA THR A 75 4.13 -5.65 11.52
C THR A 75 5.17 -6.22 12.48
N LEU A 76 5.48 -7.51 12.40
CA LEU A 76 6.56 -8.12 13.16
C LEU A 76 7.92 -7.54 12.79
N LEU A 77 8.24 -7.44 11.49
CA LEU A 77 9.49 -6.84 11.04
C LEU A 77 9.56 -5.37 11.46
N SER A 78 8.47 -4.61 11.27
CA SER A 78 8.40 -3.19 11.66
C SER A 78 8.49 -2.97 13.18
N SER A 79 8.30 -3.98 14.03
CA SER A 79 8.56 -3.87 15.47
C SER A 79 10.05 -3.71 15.80
N PHE A 80 10.96 -4.05 14.88
CA PHE A 80 12.40 -3.90 15.07
C PHE A 80 12.90 -2.57 14.47
N PRO A 81 13.50 -1.66 15.26
CA PRO A 81 13.93 -0.34 14.77
C PRO A 81 14.89 -0.39 13.57
N TYR A 82 15.75 -1.41 13.49
CA TYR A 82 16.65 -1.57 12.36
C TYR A 82 15.91 -1.93 11.06
N ALA A 83 14.88 -2.78 11.14
CA ALA A 83 14.10 -3.18 9.97
C ALA A 83 13.28 -2.02 9.39
N GLN A 84 12.85 -1.06 10.21
CA GLN A 84 12.16 0.16 9.73
C GLN A 84 13.05 1.00 8.78
N ARG A 85 14.38 0.93 8.93
CA ARG A 85 15.32 1.63 8.04
C ARG A 85 15.42 0.98 6.67
N LEU A 86 14.99 -0.28 6.55
CA LEU A 86 15.06 -1.08 5.32
C LEU A 86 13.79 -0.96 4.47
N TRP A 87 12.87 -0.04 4.75
CA TRP A 87 11.71 0.20 3.89
C TRP A 87 12.16 0.49 2.43
N PRO A 88 11.52 -0.09 1.39
CA PRO A 88 10.32 -0.95 1.40
C PRO A 88 10.59 -2.47 1.54
N LEU A 89 11.83 -2.91 1.79
CA LEU A 89 12.22 -4.32 1.79
C LEU A 89 11.45 -5.16 2.81
N GLY A 90 11.11 -4.62 3.99
CA GLY A 90 10.30 -5.33 4.99
C GLY A 90 8.92 -5.73 4.45
N ALA A 91 8.25 -4.82 3.73
CA ALA A 91 7.00 -5.12 3.03
C ALA A 91 7.23 -6.04 1.82
N GLY A 92 8.37 -5.92 1.14
CA GLY A 92 8.81 -6.89 0.13
C GLY A 92 8.89 -8.32 0.67
N VAL A 93 9.46 -8.53 1.86
CA VAL A 93 9.50 -9.83 2.53
C VAL A 93 8.10 -10.36 2.83
N ALA A 94 7.20 -9.50 3.34
CA ALA A 94 5.80 -9.88 3.54
C ALA A 94 5.11 -10.33 2.24
N LEU A 95 5.40 -9.67 1.11
CA LEU A 95 4.89 -10.08 -0.20
C LEU A 95 5.50 -11.40 -0.69
N ILE A 96 6.79 -11.67 -0.45
CA ILE A 96 7.40 -12.97 -0.77
C ILE A 96 6.57 -14.09 -0.13
N PHE A 97 6.27 -13.96 1.17
CA PHE A 97 5.45 -14.92 1.91
C PHE A 97 4.03 -15.07 1.36
N TYR A 98 3.40 -13.97 0.94
CA TYR A 98 2.12 -14.03 0.22
C TYR A 98 2.24 -14.80 -1.11
N PHE A 99 3.28 -14.53 -1.91
CA PHE A 99 3.48 -15.19 -3.20
C PHE A 99 3.93 -16.66 -3.08
N LEU A 100 4.51 -17.09 -1.95
CA LEU A 100 4.74 -18.52 -1.69
C LEU A 100 3.42 -19.32 -1.70
N SER A 101 2.31 -18.68 -1.32
CA SER A 101 0.97 -19.29 -1.35
C SER A 101 0.14 -18.91 -2.59
N TRP A 102 0.78 -18.34 -3.63
CA TRP A 102 0.13 -17.78 -4.82
C TRP A 102 -0.83 -18.73 -5.54
N LYS A 103 -0.43 -20.00 -5.72
CA LYS A 103 -1.30 -21.00 -6.37
C LYS A 103 -2.62 -21.17 -5.60
N SER A 104 -2.57 -21.17 -4.28
CA SER A 104 -3.73 -21.34 -3.40
C SER A 104 -4.58 -20.07 -3.34
N VAL A 105 -3.95 -18.89 -3.30
CA VAL A 105 -4.62 -17.59 -3.43
C VAL A 105 -5.42 -17.52 -4.73
N ARG A 106 -4.80 -17.84 -5.86
CA ARG A 106 -5.45 -17.85 -7.18
C ARG A 106 -6.61 -18.84 -7.26
N LYS A 107 -6.42 -20.08 -6.81
CA LYS A 107 -7.49 -21.09 -6.77
C LYS A 107 -8.66 -20.70 -5.87
N SER A 108 -8.40 -19.83 -4.89
CA SER A 108 -9.42 -19.32 -3.99
C SER A 108 -10.18 -18.11 -4.55
N GLY A 109 -9.80 -17.59 -5.72
CA GLY A 109 -10.48 -16.45 -6.34
C GLY A 109 -10.10 -15.09 -5.75
N LEU A 110 -8.93 -14.99 -5.08
CA LEU A 110 -8.43 -13.81 -4.35
C LEU A 110 -7.20 -13.16 -5.02
N ALA A 111 -7.15 -13.22 -6.34
CA ALA A 111 -6.02 -12.75 -7.16
C ALA A 111 -6.49 -11.99 -8.40
N ARG A 112 -7.72 -11.45 -8.38
CA ARG A 112 -8.31 -10.81 -9.55
C ARG A 112 -7.66 -9.46 -9.84
N TRP A 113 -7.09 -8.82 -8.82
CA TRP A 113 -6.22 -7.65 -8.91
C TRP A 113 -4.95 -7.84 -9.75
N PHE A 114 -4.35 -9.03 -9.80
CA PHE A 114 -3.05 -9.28 -10.46
C PHE A 114 -3.21 -9.46 -11.98
N ARG A 115 -3.61 -8.38 -12.62
CA ARG A 115 -3.85 -8.29 -14.06
C ARG A 115 -3.33 -6.97 -14.58
N ARG A 116 -3.03 -6.92 -15.88
CA ARG A 116 -2.59 -5.69 -16.56
C ARG A 116 -3.68 -4.62 -16.60
N GLY A 117 -4.95 -5.04 -16.68
CA GLY A 117 -6.08 -4.13 -16.89
C GLY A 117 -6.17 -3.60 -18.31
N LYS A 118 -7.15 -2.73 -18.57
CA LYS A 118 -7.35 -1.99 -19.81
C LYS A 118 -7.28 -0.49 -19.52
N VAL A 119 -6.49 0.24 -20.29
CA VAL A 119 -6.28 1.68 -20.11
C VAL A 119 -6.79 2.38 -21.37
N SER A 120 -7.86 3.17 -21.26
CA SER A 120 -8.33 4.01 -22.36
C SER A 120 -7.60 5.36 -22.35
N LYS A 121 -7.87 6.21 -23.35
CA LYS A 121 -7.33 7.58 -23.40
C LYS A 121 -7.70 8.40 -22.16
N PHE A 122 -8.88 8.17 -21.60
CA PHE A 122 -9.34 8.90 -20.41
C PHE A 122 -8.56 8.48 -19.15
N GLU A 123 -8.27 7.19 -18.96
CA GLU A 123 -7.43 6.75 -17.85
C GLU A 123 -5.99 7.23 -18.00
N TRP A 124 -5.43 7.26 -19.23
CA TRP A 124 -4.13 7.87 -19.48
C TRP A 124 -4.08 9.34 -19.06
N LEU A 125 -5.08 10.13 -19.49
CA LEU A 125 -5.17 11.54 -19.12
C LEU A 125 -5.35 11.73 -17.61
N SER A 126 -6.18 10.88 -16.97
CA SER A 126 -6.37 10.88 -15.52
C SER A 126 -5.06 10.55 -14.79
N GLY A 127 -4.33 9.53 -15.24
CA GLY A 127 -3.04 9.14 -14.68
C GLY A 127 -2.00 10.26 -14.80
N PHE A 128 -1.91 10.91 -15.97
CA PHE A 128 -1.02 12.06 -16.16
C PHE A 128 -1.41 13.23 -15.23
N GLY A 129 -2.71 13.56 -15.16
CA GLY A 129 -3.22 14.58 -14.25
C GLY A 129 -2.89 14.27 -12.79
N PHE A 130 -2.99 12.99 -12.39
CA PHE A 130 -2.65 12.53 -11.05
C PHE A 130 -1.16 12.64 -10.74
N ILE A 131 -0.28 12.30 -11.69
CA ILE A 131 1.17 12.47 -11.54
C ILE A 131 1.50 13.94 -11.32
N LEU A 132 0.95 14.83 -12.15
CA LEU A 132 1.19 16.27 -12.05
C LEU A 132 0.66 16.83 -10.73
N SER A 133 -0.59 16.50 -10.37
CA SER A 133 -1.19 17.01 -9.13
C SER A 133 -0.47 16.49 -7.89
N ALA A 134 -0.09 15.21 -7.87
CA ALA A 134 0.67 14.63 -6.77
C ALA A 134 2.06 15.28 -6.66
N SER A 135 2.75 15.48 -7.78
CA SER A 135 4.08 16.11 -7.77
C SER A 135 4.03 17.55 -7.26
N VAL A 136 3.05 18.34 -7.72
CA VAL A 136 2.83 19.70 -7.22
C VAL A 136 2.47 19.68 -5.73
N ALA A 137 1.57 18.80 -5.30
CA ALA A 137 1.17 18.71 -3.90
C ALA A 137 2.34 18.31 -2.98
N LEU A 138 3.22 17.39 -3.42
CA LEU A 138 4.41 17.00 -2.68
C LEU A 138 5.42 18.15 -2.57
N LEU A 139 5.64 18.90 -3.65
CA LEU A 139 6.51 20.08 -3.64
C LEU A 139 5.97 21.18 -2.71
N LEU A 140 4.66 21.45 -2.77
CA LEU A 140 4.01 22.42 -1.89
C LEU A 140 4.07 21.95 -0.43
N TRP A 141 3.78 20.69 -0.16
CA TRP A 141 3.89 20.11 1.18
C TRP A 141 5.32 20.28 1.73
N PHE A 142 6.33 19.92 0.94
CA PHE A 142 7.73 20.08 1.32
C PHE A 142 8.09 21.55 1.59
N TYR A 143 7.67 22.46 0.72
CA TYR A 143 7.94 23.89 0.85
C TYR A 143 7.31 24.51 2.12
N PHE A 144 6.06 24.17 2.43
CA PHE A 144 5.33 24.78 3.55
C PHE A 144 5.63 24.16 4.90
N TRP A 145 5.87 22.85 4.96
CA TRP A 145 6.11 22.18 6.24
C TRP A 145 7.60 22.13 6.63
N ASN A 146 8.53 22.20 5.67
CA ASN A 146 9.99 22.24 5.90
C ASN A 146 10.46 21.29 7.03
N ASP A 147 9.91 20.08 7.03
CA ASP A 147 10.25 19.08 8.03
C ASP A 147 11.73 18.66 7.86
N ASP A 148 12.40 18.34 8.95
CA ASP A 148 13.76 17.79 8.91
C ASP A 148 13.73 16.38 8.27
N LEU A 149 14.25 16.26 7.05
CA LEU A 149 14.28 15.01 6.29
C LEU A 149 15.66 14.32 6.33
N GLU A 150 16.57 14.75 7.22
CA GLU A 150 17.93 14.23 7.25
C GLU A 150 17.97 12.71 7.46
N ASP A 151 17.04 12.18 8.28
CA ASP A 151 16.90 10.75 8.55
C ASP A 151 16.56 9.91 7.30
N LEU A 152 15.80 10.48 6.37
CA LEU A 152 15.46 9.86 5.09
C LEU A 152 16.58 10.05 4.07
N ARG A 153 17.20 11.23 4.04
CA ARG A 153 18.32 11.53 3.15
C ARG A 153 19.52 10.63 3.42
N ARG A 154 19.83 10.36 4.69
CA ARG A 154 20.90 9.44 5.12
C ARG A 154 20.68 7.98 4.66
N ARG A 155 19.52 7.63 4.12
CA ARG A 155 19.24 6.30 3.54
C ARG A 155 19.69 6.18 2.08
N PHE A 156 19.92 7.30 1.38
CA PHE A 156 20.50 7.24 0.03
C PHE A 156 21.96 6.80 0.09
N PRO A 157 22.43 5.99 -0.87
CA PRO A 157 23.84 5.63 -0.95
C PRO A 157 24.70 6.88 -1.22
N ALA A 158 25.89 6.92 -0.64
CA ALA A 158 26.89 7.88 -1.07
C ALA A 158 27.41 7.50 -2.46
N GLY A 159 27.55 8.48 -3.35
CA GLY A 159 28.04 8.24 -4.71
C GLY A 159 27.93 9.47 -5.59
N ASP A 160 28.33 9.29 -6.86
CA ASP A 160 28.13 10.30 -7.88
C ASP A 160 26.64 10.44 -8.29
N LEU A 161 26.36 11.40 -9.17
CA LEU A 161 25.00 11.64 -9.65
C LEU A 161 24.34 10.39 -10.23
N TRP A 162 25.08 9.53 -10.93
CA TRP A 162 24.52 8.34 -11.57
C TRP A 162 24.14 7.27 -10.56
N VAL A 163 24.94 7.08 -9.51
CA VAL A 163 24.60 6.21 -8.38
C VAL A 163 23.33 6.70 -7.69
N LEU A 164 23.20 8.01 -7.46
CA LEU A 164 22.03 8.60 -6.82
C LEU A 164 20.76 8.47 -7.68
N LEU A 165 20.87 8.76 -8.99
CA LEU A 165 19.75 8.60 -9.93
C LEU A 165 19.33 7.13 -10.07
N GLY A 166 20.30 6.22 -10.14
CA GLY A 166 20.04 4.78 -10.17
C GLY A 166 19.33 4.30 -8.90
N ALA A 167 19.77 4.76 -7.73
CA ALA A 167 19.13 4.46 -6.46
C ALA A 167 17.71 5.03 -6.37
N ALA A 168 17.49 6.28 -6.83
CA ALA A 168 16.17 6.90 -6.89
C ALA A 168 15.21 6.08 -7.74
N ILE A 169 15.59 5.76 -8.98
CA ILE A 169 14.76 4.96 -9.90
C ILE A 169 14.48 3.56 -9.31
N GLY A 170 15.51 2.90 -8.79
CA GLY A 170 15.38 1.57 -8.19
C GLY A 170 14.43 1.56 -7.00
N PHE A 171 14.58 2.53 -6.09
CA PHE A 171 13.67 2.72 -4.96
C PHE A 171 12.23 2.96 -5.45
N SER A 172 12.01 3.90 -6.37
CA SER A 172 10.68 4.23 -6.86
C SER A 172 9.98 3.06 -7.54
N VAL A 173 10.70 2.21 -8.27
CA VAL A 173 10.13 1.00 -8.88
C VAL A 173 9.73 -0.01 -7.80
N ILE A 174 10.64 -0.31 -6.87
CA ILE A 174 10.39 -1.33 -5.83
C ILE A 174 9.28 -0.86 -4.89
N ASN A 175 9.32 0.40 -4.45
CA ASN A 175 8.34 0.97 -3.53
C ASN A 175 6.94 0.97 -4.15
N ALA A 176 6.78 1.51 -5.36
CA ALA A 176 5.52 1.50 -6.10
C ALA A 176 4.93 0.10 -6.26
N ILE A 177 5.76 -0.91 -6.60
CA ILE A 177 5.29 -2.30 -6.71
C ILE A 177 4.82 -2.81 -5.35
N VAL A 178 5.65 -2.67 -4.32
CA VAL A 178 5.39 -3.22 -2.99
C VAL A 178 4.13 -2.61 -2.39
N GLU A 179 4.01 -1.28 -2.44
CA GLU A 179 2.86 -0.58 -1.89
C GLU A 179 1.58 -0.88 -2.67
N GLU A 180 1.58 -0.78 -3.99
CA GLU A 180 0.36 -1.08 -4.76
C GLU A 180 -0.08 -2.53 -4.59
N PHE A 181 0.86 -3.49 -4.51
CA PHE A 181 0.52 -4.89 -4.28
C PHE A 181 -0.08 -5.10 -2.89
N LEU A 182 0.49 -4.47 -1.86
CA LEU A 182 -0.03 -4.60 -0.51
C LEU A 182 -1.40 -3.93 -0.37
N PHE A 183 -1.54 -2.68 -0.79
CA PHE A 183 -2.74 -1.89 -0.53
C PHE A 183 -3.86 -2.13 -1.53
N ARG A 184 -3.57 -2.12 -2.84
CA ARG A 184 -4.59 -2.26 -3.91
C ARG A 184 -4.74 -3.71 -4.34
N GLY A 185 -3.71 -4.51 -4.13
CA GLY A 185 -3.73 -5.94 -4.37
C GLY A 185 -4.33 -6.72 -3.20
N ILE A 186 -3.70 -6.69 -2.03
CA ILE A 186 -4.07 -7.58 -0.91
C ILE A 186 -5.17 -6.97 -0.03
N ILE A 187 -4.93 -5.77 0.53
CA ILE A 187 -5.86 -5.15 1.49
C ILE A 187 -7.19 -4.82 0.81
N MET A 188 -7.15 -4.14 -0.34
CA MET A 188 -8.37 -3.78 -1.08
C MET A 188 -9.14 -5.00 -1.56
N GLU A 189 -8.48 -6.04 -2.08
CA GLU A 189 -9.17 -7.27 -2.52
C GLU A 189 -9.84 -7.98 -1.32
N SER A 190 -9.17 -8.08 -0.17
CA SER A 190 -9.78 -8.66 1.03
C SER A 190 -10.96 -7.83 1.56
N LEU A 191 -10.94 -6.50 1.42
CA LEU A 191 -12.09 -5.66 1.74
C LEU A 191 -13.24 -5.84 0.72
N GLU A 192 -12.92 -6.06 -0.55
CA GLU A 192 -13.91 -6.35 -1.60
C GLU A 192 -14.63 -7.70 -1.41
N THR A 193 -14.08 -8.64 -0.61
CA THR A 193 -14.80 -9.87 -0.25
C THR A 193 -15.94 -9.61 0.75
N ILE A 194 -15.85 -8.53 1.52
CA ILE A 194 -16.89 -8.09 2.47
C ILE A 194 -17.97 -7.35 1.69
N TRP A 195 -17.54 -6.32 0.95
CA TRP A 195 -18.42 -5.48 0.16
C TRP A 195 -18.02 -5.59 -1.29
N LYS A 196 -18.87 -6.22 -2.10
CA LYS A 196 -18.70 -6.26 -3.57
C LYS A 196 -19.00 -4.90 -4.23
N ASN A 197 -18.85 -3.81 -3.50
CA ASN A 197 -18.94 -2.44 -4.02
C ASN A 197 -17.54 -1.83 -4.00
N GLY A 198 -17.24 -0.96 -4.97
CA GLY A 198 -15.92 -0.35 -5.05
C GLY A 198 -15.69 0.81 -4.08
N ALA A 199 -16.71 1.29 -3.35
CA ALA A 199 -16.62 2.53 -2.57
C ALA A 199 -15.99 2.31 -1.19
N TRP A 200 -16.50 1.37 -0.39
CA TRP A 200 -15.98 1.14 0.96
C TRP A 200 -14.56 0.58 0.97
N PRO A 201 -14.22 -0.46 0.18
CA PRO A 201 -12.85 -0.95 0.06
C PRO A 201 -11.87 0.15 -0.36
N LEU A 202 -12.27 1.00 -1.31
CA LEU A 202 -11.47 2.13 -1.79
C LEU A 202 -11.18 3.14 -0.67
N CYS A 203 -12.20 3.57 0.08
CA CYS A 203 -12.04 4.55 1.14
C CYS A 203 -11.21 3.99 2.30
N ILE A 204 -11.50 2.76 2.74
CA ILE A 204 -10.81 2.15 3.87
C ILE A 204 -9.33 1.91 3.53
N GLN A 205 -9.01 1.32 2.37
CA GLN A 205 -7.60 1.11 1.99
C GLN A 205 -6.82 2.41 1.86
N ALA A 206 -7.47 3.49 1.41
CA ALA A 206 -6.83 4.79 1.28
C ALA A 206 -6.51 5.43 2.63
N ILE A 207 -7.42 5.31 3.61
CA ILE A 207 -7.17 5.76 4.99
C ILE A 207 -6.00 4.97 5.59
N VAL A 208 -5.97 3.66 5.39
CA VAL A 208 -4.90 2.78 5.89
C VAL A 208 -3.56 3.14 5.24
N PHE A 209 -3.56 3.39 3.91
CA PHE A 209 -2.39 3.88 3.19
C PHE A 209 -1.88 5.19 3.78
N GLY A 210 -2.77 6.16 4.01
CA GLY A 210 -2.43 7.42 4.68
C GLY A 210 -1.83 7.21 6.06
N ALA A 211 -2.47 6.40 6.91
CA ALA A 211 -1.98 6.11 8.27
C ALA A 211 -0.56 5.53 8.27
N MET A 212 -0.23 4.67 7.30
CA MET A 212 1.11 4.11 7.12
C MET A 212 2.20 5.14 6.78
N HIS A 213 1.80 6.36 6.40
CA HIS A 213 2.69 7.47 6.10
C HIS A 213 2.88 8.46 7.26
N LEU A 214 2.23 8.26 8.41
CA LEU A 214 2.31 9.20 9.55
C LEU A 214 3.76 9.53 9.96
N ASN A 215 4.63 8.51 9.93
CA ASN A 215 6.07 8.65 10.20
C ASN A 215 6.95 8.47 8.94
N GLY A 216 6.33 8.39 7.77
CA GLY A 216 6.96 8.11 6.46
C GLY A 216 7.21 9.38 5.64
N PHE A 217 7.11 9.32 4.32
CA PHE A 217 7.13 10.51 3.46
C PHE A 217 5.91 10.50 2.53
N PRO A 218 5.09 11.56 2.48
CA PRO A 218 5.13 12.78 3.30
C PRO A 218 4.74 12.49 4.76
N ARG A 219 5.35 13.18 5.73
CA ARG A 219 5.21 12.89 7.17
C ARG A 219 4.16 13.74 7.88
N GLY A 220 3.83 13.32 9.10
CA GLY A 220 2.91 14.03 9.98
C GLY A 220 1.45 13.95 9.51
N TRP A 221 0.57 14.69 10.17
CA TRP A 221 -0.87 14.65 9.89
C TRP A 221 -1.23 15.17 8.49
N SER A 222 -0.53 16.21 8.01
CA SER A 222 -0.71 16.74 6.65
C SER A 222 -0.24 15.72 5.61
N GLY A 223 0.90 15.08 5.83
CA GLY A 223 1.41 14.01 4.98
C GLY A 223 0.50 12.78 4.95
N MET A 224 0.00 12.35 6.12
CA MET A 224 -1.01 11.28 6.24
C MET A 224 -2.25 11.57 5.39
N GLY A 225 -2.76 12.81 5.44
CA GLY A 225 -3.90 13.24 4.63
C GLY A 225 -3.60 13.26 3.13
N LEU A 226 -2.44 13.78 2.74
CA LEU A 226 -1.99 13.80 1.33
C LEU A 226 -1.82 12.38 0.78
N ALA A 227 -1.20 11.48 1.54
CA ALA A 227 -1.05 10.08 1.20
C ALA A 227 -2.42 9.37 1.10
N ALA A 228 -3.38 9.66 1.99
CA ALA A 228 -4.72 9.11 1.89
C ALA A 228 -5.43 9.53 0.59
N ILE A 229 -5.33 10.80 0.20
CA ILE A 229 -5.86 11.29 -1.09
C ILE A 229 -5.18 10.58 -2.26
N TYR A 230 -3.85 10.42 -2.19
CA TYR A 230 -3.10 9.69 -3.20
C TYR A 230 -3.55 8.22 -3.31
N GLY A 231 -3.77 7.56 -2.17
CA GLY A 231 -4.31 6.20 -2.11
C GLY A 231 -5.72 6.07 -2.68
N LEU A 232 -6.57 7.10 -2.56
CA LEU A 232 -7.86 7.15 -3.25
C LEU A 232 -7.67 7.23 -4.77
N MET A 233 -6.75 8.07 -5.23
CA MET A 233 -6.49 8.28 -6.66
C MET A 233 -6.00 7.00 -7.35
N THR A 234 -4.98 6.34 -6.79
CA THR A 234 -4.45 5.07 -7.33
C THR A 234 -5.45 3.91 -7.17
N GLY A 235 -6.21 3.86 -6.07
CA GLY A 235 -7.31 2.91 -5.91
C GLY A 235 -8.40 3.07 -6.98
N LEU A 236 -8.77 4.32 -7.32
CA LEU A 236 -9.68 4.60 -8.44
C LEU A 236 -9.10 4.16 -9.78
N LEU A 237 -7.80 4.32 -10.01
CA LEU A 237 -7.14 3.81 -11.21
C LEU A 237 -7.19 2.27 -11.28
N ARG A 238 -6.96 1.56 -10.17
CA ARG A 238 -7.11 0.09 -10.09
C ARG A 238 -8.54 -0.32 -10.49
N ILE A 239 -9.55 0.34 -9.92
CA ILE A 239 -10.97 0.09 -10.22
C ILE A 239 -11.30 0.32 -11.70
N ARG A 240 -10.88 1.47 -12.25
CA ARG A 240 -11.22 1.86 -13.64
C ARG A 240 -10.53 0.99 -14.66
N THR A 241 -9.27 0.65 -14.41
CA THR A 241 -8.48 -0.16 -15.35
C THR A 241 -8.70 -1.66 -15.17
N GLY A 242 -9.21 -2.09 -14.01
CA GLY A 242 -9.37 -3.50 -13.66
C GLY A 242 -8.04 -4.25 -13.57
N GLY A 243 -6.97 -3.56 -13.18
CA GLY A 243 -5.62 -4.12 -13.08
C GLY A 243 -4.67 -3.26 -12.26
N ILE A 244 -3.54 -3.86 -11.87
CA ILE A 244 -2.57 -3.25 -10.95
C ILE A 244 -1.43 -2.53 -11.67
N LEU A 245 -1.16 -2.84 -12.95
CA LEU A 245 0.01 -2.30 -13.64
C LEU A 245 -0.07 -0.77 -13.82
N PHE A 246 -1.25 -0.24 -14.15
CA PHE A 246 -1.43 1.19 -14.35
C PHE A 246 -1.25 2.01 -13.06
N PRO A 247 -1.87 1.67 -11.91
CA PRO A 247 -1.59 2.37 -10.66
C PRO A 247 -0.13 2.25 -10.21
N VAL A 248 0.54 1.09 -10.40
CA VAL A 248 2.00 0.96 -10.16
C VAL A 248 2.80 1.95 -11.00
N SER A 249 2.45 2.09 -12.28
CA SER A 249 3.14 3.01 -13.19
C SER A 249 2.96 4.47 -12.76
N VAL A 250 1.76 4.84 -12.29
CA VAL A 250 1.49 6.19 -11.77
C VAL A 250 2.19 6.44 -10.43
N HIS A 251 2.23 5.43 -9.55
CA HIS A 251 2.93 5.47 -8.26
C HIS A 251 4.43 5.69 -8.43
N PHE A 252 5.06 4.96 -9.36
CA PHE A 252 6.47 5.14 -9.68
C PHE A 252 6.85 6.62 -9.90
N PHE A 253 6.04 7.42 -10.59
CA PHE A 253 6.36 8.82 -10.82
C PHE A 253 6.18 9.70 -9.58
N ALA A 254 5.22 9.40 -8.70
CA ALA A 254 5.11 10.10 -7.42
C ALA A 254 6.35 9.82 -6.55
N ASP A 255 6.77 8.56 -6.47
CA ASP A 255 7.98 8.16 -5.75
C ASP A 255 9.24 8.77 -6.35
N LEU A 256 9.29 8.92 -7.68
CA LEU A 256 10.40 9.60 -8.34
C LEU A 256 10.44 11.07 -7.92
N THR A 257 9.30 11.76 -7.87
CA THR A 257 9.24 13.14 -7.35
C THR A 257 9.73 13.21 -5.90
N ILE A 258 9.33 12.27 -5.04
CA ILE A 258 9.83 12.18 -3.65
C ILE A 258 11.36 12.02 -3.64
N ALA A 259 11.89 11.09 -4.42
CA ALA A 259 13.32 10.85 -4.50
C ALA A 259 14.07 12.11 -4.98
N MET A 260 13.54 12.83 -5.98
CA MET A 260 14.13 14.07 -6.46
C MET A 260 14.08 15.18 -5.40
N ILE A 261 12.98 15.30 -4.64
CA ILE A 261 12.93 16.20 -3.48
C ILE A 261 14.08 15.83 -2.52
N LEU A 262 14.21 14.57 -2.12
CA LEU A 262 15.24 14.16 -1.15
C LEU A 262 16.68 14.37 -1.65
N LEU A 263 16.94 14.18 -2.94
CA LEU A 263 18.26 14.35 -3.53
C LEU A 263 18.67 15.81 -3.71
N PHE A 264 17.74 16.69 -4.10
CA PHE A 264 18.04 18.07 -4.52
C PHE A 264 17.55 19.14 -3.55
N SER A 265 16.83 18.78 -2.50
CA SER A 265 16.49 19.71 -1.42
C SER A 265 17.71 19.94 -0.54
N VAL A 266 18.58 20.82 -1.02
CA VAL A 266 19.73 21.33 -0.28
C VAL A 266 19.30 22.60 0.42
N ARG A 267 19.20 22.54 1.74
CA ARG A 267 19.65 23.62 2.62
C ARG A 267 20.70 23.04 3.53
#